data_AF-A0A956KN70-F1
#
_entry.id   AF-A0A956KN70-F1
#
_cell.length_a   1.000
_cell.length_b   1.000
_cell.length_c   1.000
_cell.angle_alpha   90.00
_cell.angle_beta   90.00
_cell.angle_gamma   90.00
#
_symmetry.space_group_name_H-M   'P 1'
#
loop_
_entity.id
_entity.type
_entity.pdbx_description
1 polymer ?
#
loop_
_entity_poly.entity_id
_entity_poly.type
_entity_poly.pdbx_seq_one_letter_code
_entity_poly.pdbx_strand_id
1 'polypeptide(L)'
;MREQGDGRLRGGAYDRRRSSMLACCCGLSFGLSFTLPAAAAPEPEVGDVDPFEPVPIRVPDPLPRTGTLSIDSTAFGARLIAEPLDVPDSGLAPGEVAELGPMPVHAVLAPGRWRLRVDSPGYQPWSQEVSVVAGEVTSLQAEPELIDGAWFELRAVDAESEGAKVELDGELLCTIPCRKLVAPGDYRVAIRKRRKKPLEFPLAMVQADEVVLDVTLEPATSRAPALITGVAGLATLTTAVIFTARAEATRRDLARDLQDYGQYDGDDRRIDAGRRDAVVAGAMYGTTAVIGALTLFYLLRQTGVASKAEKHRRSLAGGPRWQLAPAIGGGHYGLTGGLRF
;
A
#
# COMPACT_ATOMS: atom_id res chain seq x y z
N MET A 1 -49.75 -1.59 0.50
CA MET A 1 -50.90 -2.49 0.81
C MET A 1 -50.34 -3.71 1.52
N ARG A 2 -50.96 -4.13 2.65
CA ARG A 2 -50.43 -4.91 3.80
C ARG A 2 -49.78 -4.02 4.87
N GLU A 3 -50.56 -3.40 5.75
CA GLU A 3 -51.27 -3.94 6.94
C GLU A 3 -50.34 -4.63 7.95
N GLN A 4 -50.02 -3.90 9.02
CA GLN A 4 -49.77 -4.45 10.35
C GLN A 4 -50.80 -3.82 11.28
N GLY A 5 -51.65 -4.66 11.84
CA GLY A 5 -52.63 -4.31 12.85
C GLY A 5 -52.58 -5.33 13.99
N ASP A 6 -52.76 -4.79 15.20
CA ASP A 6 -53.27 -5.43 16.42
C ASP A 6 -52.37 -6.46 17.12
N GLY A 7 -52.32 -6.58 18.46
CA GLY A 7 -53.14 -5.99 19.50
C GLY A 7 -52.66 -6.45 20.87
N ARG A 8 -52.36 -5.46 21.74
CA ARG A 8 -52.80 -5.31 23.13
C ARG A 8 -53.21 -6.58 23.91
N LEU A 9 -52.61 -6.78 25.10
CA LEU A 9 -53.37 -7.12 26.30
C LEU A 9 -52.85 -6.38 27.54
N ARG A 10 -53.82 -5.77 28.25
CA ARG A 10 -53.76 -5.03 29.52
C ARG A 10 -54.29 -5.91 30.65
N GLY A 11 -53.92 -5.57 31.88
CA GLY A 11 -54.71 -5.81 33.10
C GLY A 11 -54.00 -6.75 34.08
N GLY A 12 -53.93 -6.49 35.39
CA GLY A 12 -54.62 -5.49 36.18
C GLY A 12 -54.09 -5.43 37.62
N ALA A 13 -54.75 -4.55 38.37
CA ALA A 13 -54.43 -3.99 39.67
C ALA A 13 -54.46 -4.97 40.86
N TYR A 14 -53.85 -4.57 41.98
CA TYR A 14 -54.59 -4.49 43.25
C TYR A 14 -53.96 -3.49 44.24
N ASP A 15 -54.84 -2.68 44.85
CA ASP A 15 -54.66 -1.61 45.83
C ASP A 15 -54.98 -2.13 47.24
N ARG A 16 -54.30 -1.64 48.30
CA ARG A 16 -54.97 -1.19 49.55
C ARG A 16 -54.03 -0.58 50.60
N ARG A 17 -54.16 0.74 50.73
CA ARG A 17 -54.36 1.59 51.94
C ARG A 17 -54.20 1.01 53.36
N ARG A 18 -53.55 1.80 54.24
CA ARG A 18 -54.11 2.57 55.41
C ARG A 18 -52.92 3.03 56.29
N SER A 19 -52.61 4.31 56.46
CA SER A 19 -53.21 5.31 57.39
C SER A 19 -53.43 4.74 58.79
N SER A 20 -52.84 5.27 59.88
CA SER A 20 -53.28 6.41 60.74
C SER A 20 -52.43 6.31 62.03
N MET A 21 -52.34 7.22 63.01
CA MET A 21 -52.64 8.64 63.24
C MET A 21 -52.05 8.96 64.62
N LEU A 22 -51.64 10.21 64.81
CA LEU A 22 -51.43 10.88 66.11
C LEU A 22 -52.71 10.93 66.97
N ALA A 23 -52.56 10.89 68.29
CA ALA A 23 -53.26 11.72 69.30
C ALA A 23 -52.69 11.39 70.71
N CYS A 24 -52.07 12.30 71.47
CA CYS A 24 -52.62 13.44 72.24
C CYS A 24 -53.28 13.04 73.59
N CYS A 25 -52.71 13.50 74.70
CA CYS A 25 -53.33 13.94 75.98
C CYS A 25 -52.20 14.09 77.03
N CYS A 26 -51.78 15.29 77.45
CA CYS A 26 -52.40 16.28 78.34
C CYS A 26 -52.42 15.84 79.82
N GLY A 27 -51.73 16.60 80.69
CA GLY A 27 -51.75 16.42 82.15
C GLY A 27 -50.84 17.41 82.88
N LEU A 28 -51.41 18.54 83.30
CA LEU A 28 -50.81 19.64 84.06
C LEU A 28 -50.52 19.27 85.55
N SER A 29 -49.58 20.02 86.17
CA SER A 29 -49.73 20.77 87.45
C SER A 29 -48.72 20.47 88.56
N PHE A 30 -48.11 21.56 89.08
CA PHE A 30 -47.76 21.87 90.49
C PHE A 30 -46.93 20.85 91.29
N GLY A 31 -45.86 21.18 92.00
CA GLY A 31 -45.52 22.39 92.74
C GLY A 31 -45.03 21.96 94.14
N LEU A 32 -43.98 22.64 94.61
CA LEU A 32 -43.52 22.77 96.00
C LEU A 32 -42.63 21.68 96.64
N SER A 33 -41.53 22.23 97.16
CA SER A 33 -40.43 21.67 97.92
C SER A 33 -40.83 21.04 99.26
N PHE A 34 -40.12 19.99 99.66
CA PHE A 34 -39.76 19.76 101.06
C PHE A 34 -38.43 18.99 101.14
N THR A 35 -37.42 19.63 101.70
CA THR A 35 -36.11 19.08 102.07
C THR A 35 -36.15 18.54 103.49
N LEU A 36 -35.62 17.34 103.74
CA LEU A 36 -35.15 16.81 105.04
C LEU A 36 -34.33 15.51 104.80
N PRO A 37 -33.41 15.09 105.71
CA PRO A 37 -31.98 15.11 105.42
C PRO A 37 -31.28 13.75 105.48
N ALA A 38 -30.05 13.77 104.96
CA ALA A 38 -28.86 12.97 105.25
C ALA A 38 -28.99 11.73 106.16
N ALA A 39 -28.59 10.56 105.64
CA ALA A 39 -27.34 9.91 106.03
C ALA A 39 -27.27 8.46 105.49
N ALA A 40 -26.02 7.99 105.38
CA ALA A 40 -25.56 6.61 105.20
C ALA A 40 -25.52 6.08 103.76
N ALA A 41 -24.28 6.00 103.27
CA ALA A 41 -23.86 5.35 102.04
C ALA A 41 -24.08 3.82 102.08
N PRO A 42 -24.41 3.23 100.93
CA PRO A 42 -24.02 1.86 100.62
C PRO A 42 -23.21 1.77 99.31
N GLU A 43 -22.11 1.04 99.41
CA GLU A 43 -21.37 0.22 98.43
C GLU A 43 -21.08 0.73 96.99
N PRO A 44 -19.85 0.57 96.47
CA PRO A 44 -19.55 0.88 95.08
C PRO A 44 -20.24 -0.12 94.15
N GLU A 45 -21.16 0.37 93.31
CA GLU A 45 -21.65 -0.34 92.14
C GLU A 45 -20.47 -0.65 91.21
N VAL A 46 -20.36 -1.92 90.82
CA VAL A 46 -19.48 -2.39 89.74
C VAL A 46 -19.97 -1.73 88.46
N GLY A 47 -19.18 -0.80 87.92
CA GLY A 47 -19.51 -0.10 86.69
C GLY A 47 -19.73 -1.07 85.54
N ASP A 48 -20.81 -0.84 84.79
CA ASP A 48 -21.12 -1.50 83.54
C ASP A 48 -19.89 -1.49 82.61
N VAL A 49 -19.42 -2.69 82.25
CA VAL A 49 -18.36 -2.83 81.24
C VAL A 49 -19.01 -2.49 79.90
N ASP A 50 -18.57 -1.40 79.27
CA ASP A 50 -18.99 -1.03 77.92
C ASP A 50 -18.90 -2.25 76.98
N PRO A 51 -19.91 -2.50 76.12
CA PRO A 51 -19.84 -3.58 75.16
C PRO A 51 -18.59 -3.38 74.28
N PHE A 52 -17.68 -4.35 74.28
CA PHE A 52 -16.53 -4.34 73.39
C PHE A 52 -17.05 -4.18 71.95
N GLU A 53 -16.85 -3.00 71.35
CA GLU A 53 -17.04 -2.84 69.91
C GLU A 53 -16.09 -3.82 69.21
N PRO A 54 -16.60 -4.74 68.38
CA PRO A 54 -15.74 -5.70 67.70
C PRO A 54 -14.82 -4.94 66.76
N VAL A 55 -13.51 -5.04 67.00
CA VAL A 55 -12.49 -4.50 66.09
C VAL A 55 -12.72 -5.13 64.71
N PRO A 56 -12.93 -4.34 63.65
CA PRO A 56 -13.13 -4.90 62.32
C PRO A 56 -11.85 -5.65 61.92
N ILE A 57 -11.95 -6.97 61.77
CA ILE A 57 -10.87 -7.79 61.23
C ILE A 57 -10.70 -7.35 59.78
N ARG A 58 -9.61 -6.63 59.47
CA ARG A 58 -9.23 -6.42 58.08
C ARG A 58 -8.92 -7.79 57.50
N VAL A 59 -9.81 -8.26 56.62
CA VAL A 59 -9.49 -9.40 55.76
C VAL A 59 -8.23 -9.00 54.99
N PRO A 60 -7.16 -9.82 54.99
CA PRO A 60 -6.00 -9.54 54.16
C PRO A 60 -6.47 -9.35 52.73
N ASP A 61 -6.02 -8.28 52.07
CA ASP A 61 -6.35 -8.04 50.67
C ASP A 61 -6.05 -9.33 49.86
N PRO A 62 -6.96 -9.76 48.97
CA PRO A 62 -6.75 -10.98 48.21
C PRO A 62 -5.43 -10.85 47.43
N LEU A 63 -4.58 -11.87 47.56
CA LEU A 63 -3.33 -11.95 46.81
C LEU A 63 -3.62 -11.72 45.32
N PRO A 64 -2.86 -10.85 44.64
CA PRO A 64 -3.07 -10.58 43.23
C PRO A 64 -2.96 -11.88 42.44
N ARG A 65 -3.94 -12.16 41.56
CA ARG A 65 -4.00 -13.39 40.75
C ARG A 65 -3.44 -13.22 39.34
N THR A 66 -3.10 -11.99 38.97
CA THR A 66 -2.59 -11.63 37.65
C THR A 66 -1.33 -10.79 37.77
N GLY A 67 -0.43 -10.95 36.81
CA GLY A 67 0.71 -10.05 36.62
C GLY A 67 0.42 -9.10 35.47
N THR A 68 1.01 -7.91 35.50
CA THR A 68 0.92 -6.96 34.38
C THR A 68 2.24 -7.02 33.61
N LEU A 69 2.15 -7.25 32.30
CA LEU A 69 3.29 -7.23 31.39
C LEU A 69 3.26 -5.92 30.59
N SER A 70 4.31 -5.13 30.73
CA SER A 70 4.52 -3.89 29.97
C SER A 70 5.64 -4.11 28.97
N ILE A 71 5.34 -4.05 27.68
CA ILE A 71 6.33 -4.22 26.63
C ILE A 71 6.50 -2.93 25.85
N ASP A 72 7.69 -2.36 26.00
CA ASP A 72 8.17 -1.27 25.18
C ASP A 72 9.00 -1.84 24.03
N SER A 73 8.74 -1.36 22.81
CA SER A 73 9.42 -1.88 21.62
C SER A 73 9.65 -0.79 20.58
N THR A 74 10.77 -0.91 19.87
CA THR A 74 11.09 -0.13 18.67
C THR A 74 10.30 -0.58 17.44
N ALA A 75 9.71 -1.78 17.49
CA ALA A 75 8.93 -2.37 16.41
C ALA A 75 7.45 -1.99 16.52
N PHE A 76 7.18 -0.70 16.37
CA PHE A 76 5.83 -0.13 16.40
C PHE A 76 4.91 -0.82 15.39
N GLY A 77 3.73 -1.22 15.85
CA GLY A 77 2.70 -1.87 15.04
C GLY A 77 2.92 -3.36 14.78
N ALA A 78 4.05 -3.95 15.21
CA ALA A 78 4.29 -5.38 15.08
C ALA A 78 3.40 -6.17 16.05
N ARG A 79 2.80 -7.26 15.56
CA ARG A 79 1.93 -8.16 16.31
C ARG A 79 2.75 -9.01 17.27
N LEU A 80 2.43 -8.89 18.55
CA LEU A 80 3.00 -9.73 19.60
C LEU A 80 2.08 -10.92 19.91
N ILE A 81 2.68 -12.09 20.01
CA ILE A 81 2.04 -13.35 20.34
C ILE A 81 2.70 -13.89 21.61
N ALA A 82 1.90 -14.36 22.57
CA ALA A 82 2.38 -15.00 23.78
C ALA A 82 1.94 -16.47 23.84
N GLU A 83 2.91 -17.37 23.91
CA GLU A 83 2.68 -18.82 24.05
C GLU A 83 2.87 -19.22 25.53
N PRO A 84 1.91 -19.91 26.17
CA PRO A 84 2.08 -20.40 27.53
C PRO A 84 3.04 -21.60 27.55
N LEU A 85 4.10 -21.55 28.36
CA LEU A 85 5.03 -22.68 28.56
C LEU A 85 4.66 -23.53 29.78
N ASP A 86 4.53 -22.88 30.95
CA ASP A 86 4.17 -23.55 32.21
C ASP A 86 3.21 -22.68 33.01
N VAL A 87 2.03 -22.45 32.44
CA VAL A 87 1.01 -21.58 33.02
C VAL A 87 -0.25 -22.43 33.28
N PRO A 88 -0.44 -22.94 34.50
CA PRO A 88 -1.51 -23.89 34.80
C PRO A 88 -2.93 -23.29 34.73
N ASP A 89 -3.05 -21.97 34.83
CA ASP A 89 -4.32 -21.23 34.83
C ASP A 89 -4.33 -20.12 33.75
N SER A 90 -3.76 -20.42 32.58
CA SER A 90 -3.63 -19.46 31.46
C SER A 90 -4.98 -19.07 30.83
N GLY A 91 -6.00 -19.92 30.99
CA GLY A 91 -7.28 -19.80 30.29
C GLY A 91 -7.20 -20.17 28.79
N LEU A 92 -6.04 -20.66 28.31
CA LEU A 92 -5.81 -21.11 26.93
C LEU A 92 -5.65 -22.63 26.87
N ALA A 93 -6.06 -23.26 25.76
CA ALA A 93 -5.83 -24.68 25.53
C ALA A 93 -4.32 -24.98 25.31
N PRO A 94 -3.86 -26.22 25.56
CA PRO A 94 -2.46 -26.60 25.29
C PRO A 94 -2.08 -26.38 23.82
N GLY A 95 -1.08 -25.51 23.56
CA GLY A 95 -0.64 -25.14 22.21
C GLY A 95 -1.41 -23.97 21.58
N GLU A 96 -2.37 -23.39 22.28
CA GLU A 96 -3.03 -22.15 21.88
C GLU A 96 -2.19 -20.94 22.28
N VAL A 97 -2.23 -19.89 21.45
CA VAL A 97 -1.42 -18.68 21.62
C VAL A 97 -2.31 -17.47 21.91
N ALA A 98 -1.86 -16.60 22.80
CA ALA A 98 -2.55 -15.35 23.10
C ALA A 98 -2.02 -14.23 22.18
N GLU A 99 -2.88 -13.69 21.31
CA GLU A 99 -2.54 -12.50 20.51
C GLU A 99 -2.69 -11.24 21.36
N LEU A 100 -1.58 -10.57 21.66
CA LEU A 100 -1.57 -9.38 22.51
C LEU A 100 -1.82 -8.08 21.72
N GLY A 101 -1.68 -8.12 20.39
CA GLY A 101 -1.93 -6.98 19.51
C GLY A 101 -0.64 -6.25 19.08
N PRO A 102 -0.76 -5.02 18.52
CA PRO A 102 0.38 -4.25 18.05
C PRO A 102 1.20 -3.67 19.21
N MET A 103 2.53 -3.72 19.10
CA MET A 103 3.44 -3.08 20.06
C MET A 103 3.49 -1.55 19.88
N PRO A 104 3.75 -0.77 20.95
CA PRO A 104 3.91 -1.19 22.36
C PRO A 104 2.58 -1.62 22.98
N VAL A 105 2.63 -2.57 23.92
CA VAL A 105 1.43 -3.19 24.49
C VAL A 105 1.56 -3.36 26.01
N HIS A 106 0.46 -3.07 26.71
CA HIS A 106 0.29 -3.41 28.13
C HIS A 106 -0.77 -4.52 28.21
N ALA A 107 -0.35 -5.72 28.58
CA ALA A 107 -1.22 -6.89 28.67
C ALA A 107 -1.21 -7.47 30.08
N VAL A 108 -2.37 -7.93 30.54
CA VAL A 108 -2.49 -8.64 31.82
C VAL A 108 -2.45 -10.13 31.53
N LEU A 109 -1.46 -10.83 32.09
CA LEU A 109 -1.26 -12.26 31.89
C LEU A 109 -1.32 -13.02 33.22
N ALA A 110 -1.73 -14.28 33.14
CA ALA A 110 -1.66 -15.18 34.29
C ALA A 110 -0.18 -15.38 34.69
N PRO A 111 0.13 -15.49 35.99
CA PRO A 111 1.49 -15.71 36.45
C PRO A 111 2.04 -17.05 35.97
N GLY A 112 3.30 -17.08 35.55
CA GLY A 112 3.97 -18.25 35.01
C GLY A 112 4.95 -17.92 33.89
N ARG A 113 5.47 -18.96 33.20
CA ARG A 113 6.43 -18.81 32.09
C ARG A 113 5.71 -18.68 30.75
N TRP A 114 6.00 -17.60 30.05
CA TRP A 114 5.47 -17.30 28.72
C TRP A 114 6.62 -17.18 27.71
N ARG A 115 6.40 -17.66 26.48
CA ARG A 115 7.27 -17.36 25.34
C ARG A 115 6.60 -16.31 24.48
N LEU A 116 7.20 -15.13 24.45
CA LEU A 116 6.79 -14.04 23.59
C LEU A 116 7.40 -14.23 22.21
N ARG A 117 6.63 -13.97 21.15
CA ARG A 117 7.06 -14.03 19.77
C ARG A 117 6.53 -12.84 19.00
N VAL A 118 7.38 -12.25 18.16
CA VAL A 118 6.98 -11.21 17.21
C VAL A 118 7.07 -11.80 15.82
N ASP A 119 5.92 -11.90 15.15
CA ASP A 119 5.81 -12.31 13.75
C ASP A 119 5.07 -11.21 13.00
N SER A 120 5.81 -10.38 12.29
CA SER A 120 5.27 -9.23 11.57
C SER A 120 5.99 -8.99 10.27
N PRO A 121 5.27 -8.63 9.18
CA PRO A 121 5.89 -8.29 7.91
C PRO A 121 6.92 -7.18 8.11
N GLY A 122 8.14 -7.37 7.60
CA GLY A 122 9.22 -6.37 7.70
C GLY A 122 10.19 -6.55 8.86
N TYR A 123 9.91 -7.47 9.79
CA TYR A 123 10.81 -7.82 10.89
C TYR A 123 11.29 -9.27 10.78
N GLN A 124 12.47 -9.57 11.33
CA GLN A 124 12.92 -10.93 11.54
C GLN A 124 12.13 -11.59 12.69
N PRO A 125 11.88 -12.92 12.63
CA PRO A 125 11.23 -13.63 13.72
C PRO A 125 12.02 -13.46 15.02
N TRP A 126 11.36 -12.92 16.04
CA TRP A 126 11.95 -12.72 17.36
C TRP A 126 11.19 -13.51 18.41
N SER A 127 11.90 -14.08 19.39
CA SER A 127 11.29 -14.80 20.49
C SER A 127 12.07 -14.63 21.80
N GLN A 128 11.36 -14.46 22.90
CA GLN A 128 11.95 -14.37 24.24
C GLN A 128 11.05 -15.01 25.29
N GLU A 129 11.66 -15.71 26.24
CA GLU A 129 10.94 -16.28 27.39
C GLU A 129 10.92 -15.30 28.56
N VAL A 130 9.75 -15.13 29.17
CA VAL A 130 9.52 -14.22 30.30
C VAL A 130 8.78 -14.95 31.41
N SER A 131 9.16 -14.68 32.66
CA SER A 131 8.45 -15.16 33.85
C SER A 131 7.62 -14.02 34.42
N VAL A 132 6.30 -14.18 34.41
CA VAL A 132 5.35 -13.20 34.95
C VAL A 132 5.02 -13.56 36.40
N VAL A 133 5.26 -12.64 37.33
CA VAL A 133 4.95 -12.81 38.76
C VAL A 133 3.65 -12.09 39.09
N ALA A 134 2.82 -12.70 39.93
CA ALA A 134 1.53 -12.14 40.30
C ALA A 134 1.69 -10.86 41.13
N GLY A 135 0.97 -9.79 40.77
CA GLY A 135 1.06 -8.49 41.44
C GLY A 135 2.28 -7.64 41.08
N GLU A 136 3.18 -8.14 40.23
CA GLU A 136 4.34 -7.40 39.75
C GLU A 136 4.09 -6.88 38.32
N VAL A 137 4.72 -5.74 38.00
CA VAL A 137 4.79 -5.22 36.63
C VAL A 137 6.11 -5.65 36.03
N THR A 138 6.09 -6.64 35.15
CA THR A 138 7.29 -7.04 34.40
C THR A 138 7.43 -6.09 33.21
N SER A 139 8.50 -5.30 33.19
CA SER A 139 8.87 -4.46 32.03
C SER A 139 9.88 -5.20 31.16
N LEU A 140 9.60 -5.28 29.85
CA LEU A 140 10.48 -5.90 28.87
C LEU A 140 10.69 -4.97 27.68
N GLN A 141 11.94 -4.86 27.23
CA GLN A 141 12.30 -4.16 26.00
C GLN A 141 12.47 -5.17 24.87
N ALA A 142 11.58 -5.13 23.89
CA ALA A 142 11.63 -6.00 22.71
C ALA A 142 12.18 -5.23 21.50
N GLU A 143 13.29 -5.69 20.93
CA GLU A 143 13.94 -5.05 19.78
C GLU A 143 14.13 -6.06 18.63
N PRO A 144 13.07 -6.39 17.88
CA PRO A 144 13.22 -7.27 16.72
C PRO A 144 13.90 -6.51 15.58
N GLU A 145 14.84 -7.19 14.90
CA GLU A 145 15.58 -6.63 13.78
C GLU A 145 14.70 -6.53 12.52
N LEU A 146 14.98 -5.56 11.65
CA LEU A 146 14.32 -5.47 10.34
C LEU A 146 14.83 -6.58 9.41
N ILE A 147 14.00 -6.99 8.45
CA ILE A 147 14.49 -7.83 7.36
C ILE A 147 15.59 -7.09 6.59
N ASP A 148 16.64 -7.80 6.19
CA ASP A 148 17.77 -7.19 5.47
C ASP A 148 17.42 -6.78 4.03
N GLY A 149 16.26 -7.22 3.53
CA GLY A 149 15.80 -6.98 2.16
C GLY A 149 14.55 -6.11 2.06
N ALA A 150 14.08 -5.98 0.84
CA ALA A 150 12.82 -5.35 0.46
C ALA A 150 12.04 -6.34 -0.42
N TRP A 151 10.74 -6.44 -0.18
CA TRP A 151 9.88 -7.28 -1.01
C TRP A 151 9.58 -6.57 -2.33
N PHE A 152 9.83 -7.27 -3.44
CA PHE A 152 9.50 -6.80 -4.78
C PHE A 152 8.50 -7.75 -5.41
N GLU A 153 7.29 -7.25 -5.64
CA GLU A 153 6.18 -8.00 -6.24
C GLU A 153 5.85 -7.40 -7.61
N LEU A 154 5.80 -8.24 -8.64
CA LEU A 154 5.39 -7.84 -9.98
C LEU A 154 4.14 -8.60 -10.38
N ARG A 155 3.13 -7.85 -10.81
CA ARG A 155 1.84 -8.35 -11.27
C ARG A 155 1.62 -7.92 -12.71
N ALA A 156 1.00 -8.80 -13.49
CA ALA A 156 0.51 -8.45 -14.81
C ALA A 156 -0.93 -7.94 -14.68
N VAL A 157 -1.21 -6.77 -15.24
CA VAL A 157 -2.59 -6.23 -15.29
C VAL A 157 -3.43 -6.98 -16.32
N ASP A 158 -2.77 -7.48 -17.36
CA ASP A 158 -3.39 -8.16 -18.50
C ASP A 158 -2.61 -9.44 -18.87
N ALA A 159 -3.31 -10.41 -19.48
CA ALA A 159 -2.72 -11.68 -19.91
C ALA A 159 -1.61 -11.50 -20.97
N GLU A 160 -1.59 -10.39 -21.72
CA GLU A 160 -0.53 -10.13 -22.69
C GLU A 160 0.76 -9.62 -22.03
N SER A 161 0.72 -9.22 -20.77
CA SER A 161 1.87 -8.79 -19.97
C SER A 161 2.48 -9.93 -19.13
N GLU A 162 1.73 -11.01 -18.90
CA GLU A 162 2.22 -12.22 -18.22
C GLU A 162 3.38 -12.87 -18.99
N GLY A 163 4.33 -13.51 -18.30
CA GLY A 163 5.47 -14.14 -18.96
C GLY A 163 6.54 -13.15 -19.44
N ALA A 164 6.44 -11.86 -19.08
CA ALA A 164 7.50 -10.89 -19.34
C ALA A 164 8.71 -11.13 -18.44
N LYS A 165 9.92 -11.00 -18.99
CA LYS A 165 11.17 -11.13 -18.25
C LYS A 165 11.48 -9.83 -17.54
N VAL A 166 11.88 -9.92 -16.27
CA VAL A 166 12.24 -8.80 -15.42
C VAL A 166 13.73 -8.91 -15.09
N GLU A 167 14.46 -7.86 -15.41
CA GLU A 167 15.89 -7.72 -15.14
C GLU A 167 16.10 -6.56 -14.15
N LEU A 168 17.00 -6.74 -13.19
CA LEU A 168 17.51 -5.70 -12.30
C LEU A 168 18.98 -5.47 -12.63
N ASP A 169 19.33 -4.25 -13.06
CA ASP A 169 20.69 -3.89 -13.50
C ASP A 169 21.29 -4.81 -14.58
N GLY A 170 20.41 -5.41 -15.39
CA GLY A 170 20.77 -6.34 -16.46
C GLY A 170 20.85 -7.81 -16.03
N GLU A 171 20.67 -8.13 -14.75
CA GLU A 171 20.56 -9.51 -14.26
C GLU A 171 19.10 -9.97 -14.26
N LEU A 172 18.83 -11.15 -14.81
CA LEU A 172 17.49 -11.73 -14.86
C LEU A 172 17.03 -12.11 -13.44
N LEU A 173 16.04 -11.40 -12.92
CA LEU A 173 15.46 -11.67 -11.60
C LEU A 173 14.39 -12.78 -11.67
N CYS A 174 13.37 -12.56 -12.50
CA CYS A 174 12.23 -13.47 -12.62
C CYS A 174 11.38 -13.18 -13.87
N THR A 175 10.28 -13.92 -14.00
CA THR A 175 9.25 -13.72 -15.03
C THR A 175 7.92 -13.39 -14.35
N ILE A 176 7.19 -12.40 -14.84
CA ILE A 176 5.92 -11.92 -14.25
C ILE A 176 4.81 -12.98 -14.42
N PRO A 177 3.97 -13.24 -13.42
CA PRO A 177 3.99 -12.67 -12.06
C PRO A 177 5.04 -13.31 -11.15
N CYS A 178 5.70 -12.52 -10.31
CA CYS A 178 6.69 -13.02 -9.35
C CYS A 178 6.80 -12.13 -8.10
N ARG A 179 7.23 -12.73 -6.98
CA ARG A 179 7.57 -12.04 -5.73
C ARG A 179 8.95 -12.48 -5.26
N LYS A 180 9.86 -11.53 -5.00
CA LYS A 180 11.24 -11.80 -4.58
C LYS A 180 11.68 -10.84 -3.49
N LEU A 181 12.56 -11.32 -2.62
CA LEU A 181 13.27 -10.48 -1.66
C LEU A 181 14.54 -9.97 -2.34
N VAL A 182 14.71 -8.65 -2.39
CA VAL A 182 15.82 -7.96 -3.07
C VAL A 182 16.57 -7.12 -2.03
N ALA A 183 17.89 -7.03 -2.14
CA ALA A 183 18.68 -6.19 -1.25
C ALA A 183 18.30 -4.69 -1.42
N PRO A 184 18.37 -3.86 -0.37
CA PRO A 184 18.14 -2.43 -0.47
C PRO A 184 19.17 -1.77 -1.39
N GLY A 185 18.74 -0.78 -2.18
CA GLY A 185 19.60 -0.12 -3.16
C GLY A 185 18.81 0.52 -4.30
N ASP A 186 19.52 1.25 -5.17
CA ASP A 186 18.96 1.82 -6.39
C ASP A 186 19.24 0.88 -7.56
N TYR A 187 18.18 0.42 -8.22
CA TYR A 187 18.25 -0.52 -9.34
C TYR A 187 17.68 0.10 -10.61
N ARG A 188 18.17 -0.34 -11.77
CA ARG A 188 17.51 -0.14 -13.06
C ARG A 188 16.69 -1.37 -13.41
N VAL A 189 15.37 -1.21 -13.37
CA VAL A 189 14.43 -2.27 -13.74
C VAL A 189 14.25 -2.24 -15.25
N ALA A 190 14.41 -3.39 -15.90
CA ALA A 190 14.08 -3.58 -17.31
C ALA A 190 13.09 -4.74 -17.48
N ILE A 191 11.95 -4.45 -18.10
CA ILE A 191 10.90 -5.44 -18.35
C ILE A 191 10.77 -5.64 -19.86
N ARG A 192 10.98 -6.89 -20.30
CA ARG A 192 11.09 -7.24 -21.72
C ARG A 192 10.22 -8.44 -22.06
N LYS A 193 9.46 -8.32 -23.14
CA LYS A 193 8.69 -9.40 -23.74
C LYS A 193 8.73 -9.31 -25.26
N ARG A 194 8.73 -10.46 -25.94
CA ARG A 194 8.77 -10.52 -27.41
C ARG A 194 7.55 -9.81 -28.02
N ARG A 195 7.78 -8.99 -29.06
CA ARG A 195 6.75 -8.18 -29.76
C ARG A 195 6.02 -7.15 -28.87
N LYS A 196 6.56 -6.82 -27.70
CA LYS A 196 6.06 -5.76 -26.82
C LYS A 196 7.09 -4.63 -26.72
N LYS A 197 6.65 -3.43 -26.37
CA LYS A 197 7.53 -2.30 -26.09
C LYS A 197 8.24 -2.54 -24.74
N PRO A 198 9.58 -2.49 -24.68
CA PRO A 198 10.31 -2.65 -23.42
C PRO A 198 10.00 -1.47 -22.49
N LEU A 199 10.04 -1.73 -21.19
CA LEU A 199 9.86 -0.73 -20.15
C LEU A 199 11.10 -0.71 -19.27
N GLU A 200 11.72 0.46 -19.12
CA GLU A 200 12.93 0.64 -18.31
C GLU A 200 12.79 1.88 -17.43
N PHE A 201 13.08 1.74 -16.14
CA PHE A 201 13.01 2.86 -15.18
C PHE A 201 13.89 2.61 -13.94
N PRO A 202 14.36 3.67 -13.27
CA PRO A 202 15.05 3.54 -11.99
C PRO A 202 14.07 3.22 -10.85
N LEU A 203 14.47 2.34 -9.93
CA LEU A 203 13.70 1.94 -8.76
C LEU A 203 14.60 1.86 -7.53
N ALA A 204 14.29 2.69 -6.52
CA ALA A 204 14.90 2.60 -5.21
C ALA A 204 14.17 1.56 -4.35
N MET A 205 14.88 0.59 -3.81
CA MET A 205 14.42 -0.40 -2.84
C MET A 205 14.95 -0.03 -1.45
N VAL A 206 14.07 0.07 -0.45
CA VAL A 206 14.42 0.43 0.92
C VAL A 206 14.20 -0.78 1.83
N GLN A 207 15.05 -0.95 2.83
CA GLN A 207 14.94 -2.05 3.80
C GLN A 207 13.55 -2.12 4.42
N ALA A 208 12.99 -3.33 4.52
CA ALA A 208 11.66 -3.58 5.06
C ALA A 208 10.53 -2.81 4.35
N ASP A 209 10.71 -2.45 3.08
CA ASP A 209 9.62 -1.98 2.22
C ASP A 209 9.09 -3.12 1.35
N GLU A 210 7.85 -2.97 0.92
CA GLU A 210 7.21 -3.76 -0.13
C GLU A 210 6.88 -2.83 -1.31
N VAL A 211 7.41 -3.17 -2.48
CA VAL A 211 7.10 -2.49 -3.74
C VAL A 211 6.34 -3.45 -4.63
N VAL A 212 5.12 -3.08 -4.98
CA VAL A 212 4.27 -3.79 -5.93
C VAL A 212 4.26 -3.00 -7.24
N LEU A 213 4.54 -3.69 -8.35
CA LEU A 213 4.44 -3.14 -9.70
C LEU A 213 3.33 -3.83 -10.47
N ASP A 214 2.34 -3.06 -10.89
CA ASP A 214 1.29 -3.49 -11.79
C ASP A 214 1.70 -3.11 -13.22
N VAL A 215 2.06 -4.12 -14.02
CA VAL A 215 2.71 -3.92 -15.32
C VAL A 215 1.71 -4.10 -16.46
N THR A 216 1.72 -3.16 -17.40
CA THR A 216 0.97 -3.20 -18.67
C THR A 216 1.93 -2.95 -19.83
N LEU A 217 2.15 -3.97 -20.67
CA LEU A 217 3.03 -3.92 -21.82
C LEU A 217 2.26 -3.71 -23.12
N GLU A 218 2.63 -2.65 -23.84
CA GLU A 218 2.01 -2.30 -25.11
C GLU A 218 2.64 -3.04 -26.30
N PRO A 219 1.89 -3.32 -27.38
CA PRO A 219 2.43 -3.93 -28.59
C PRO A 219 3.58 -3.11 -29.19
N ALA A 220 4.61 -3.82 -29.69
CA ALA A 220 5.70 -3.18 -30.41
C ALA A 220 5.18 -2.47 -31.67
N THR A 221 5.68 -1.26 -31.92
CA THR A 221 5.34 -0.47 -33.10
C THR A 221 5.69 -1.24 -34.37
N SER A 222 4.70 -1.46 -35.26
CA SER A 222 4.95 -2.12 -36.53
C SER A 222 5.60 -1.16 -37.52
N ARG A 223 6.71 -1.57 -38.14
CA ARG A 223 7.35 -0.82 -39.25
C ARG A 223 6.76 -1.16 -40.62
N ALA A 224 5.69 -1.96 -40.65
CA ALA A 224 5.08 -2.45 -41.89
C ALA A 224 4.59 -1.32 -42.81
N PRO A 225 3.91 -0.26 -42.33
CA PRO A 225 3.48 0.84 -43.20
C PRO A 225 4.64 1.57 -43.87
N ALA A 226 5.73 1.79 -43.14
CA ALA A 226 6.95 2.39 -43.67
C ALA A 226 7.61 1.52 -44.74
N LEU A 227 7.64 0.19 -44.56
CA LEU A 227 8.18 -0.72 -45.57
C LEU A 227 7.31 -0.75 -46.84
N ILE A 228 5.98 -0.82 -46.69
CA ILE A 228 5.06 -0.84 -47.83
C ILE A 228 5.19 0.44 -48.65
N THR A 229 5.16 1.60 -47.98
CA THR A 229 5.30 2.90 -48.64
C THR A 229 6.69 3.10 -49.24
N GLY A 230 7.74 2.65 -48.55
CA GLY A 230 9.11 2.70 -49.09
C GLY A 230 9.29 1.88 -50.36
N VAL A 231 8.74 0.65 -50.41
CA VAL A 231 8.79 -0.19 -51.63
C VAL A 231 8.01 0.45 -52.78
N ALA A 232 6.82 1.00 -52.50
CA ALA A 232 6.02 1.70 -53.49
C ALA A 232 6.76 2.94 -54.04
N GLY A 233 7.38 3.74 -53.16
CA GLY A 233 8.14 4.93 -53.54
C GLY A 233 9.36 4.59 -54.38
N LEU A 234 10.03 3.47 -54.09
CA LEU A 234 11.16 3.00 -54.89
C LEU A 234 10.70 2.55 -56.29
N ALA A 235 9.56 1.87 -56.39
CA ALA A 235 8.99 1.46 -57.68
C ALA A 235 8.54 2.67 -58.53
N THR A 236 7.98 3.71 -57.92
CA THR A 236 7.62 4.94 -58.66
C THR A 236 8.87 5.70 -59.09
N LEU A 237 9.91 5.75 -58.24
CA LEU A 237 11.18 6.40 -58.57
C LEU A 237 11.87 5.72 -59.75
N THR A 238 11.98 4.39 -59.73
CA THR A 238 12.60 3.64 -60.84
C THR A 238 11.85 3.86 -62.15
N THR A 239 10.52 3.88 -62.10
CA THR A 239 9.68 4.20 -63.26
C THR A 239 9.93 5.62 -63.76
N ALA A 240 10.02 6.62 -62.86
CA ALA A 240 10.33 8.01 -63.22
C ALA A 240 11.68 8.13 -63.94
N VAL A 241 12.71 7.43 -63.44
CA VAL A 241 14.05 7.43 -64.03
C VAL A 241 14.03 6.81 -65.43
N ILE A 242 13.29 5.72 -65.65
CA ILE A 242 13.16 5.09 -66.98
C ILE A 242 12.53 6.06 -67.98
N PHE A 243 11.43 6.72 -67.63
CA PHE A 243 10.78 7.70 -68.51
C PHE A 243 11.67 8.92 -68.76
N THR A 244 12.42 9.36 -67.75
CA THR A 244 13.41 10.45 -67.90
C THR A 244 14.50 10.05 -68.90
N ALA A 245 15.05 8.85 -68.77
CA ALA A 245 16.09 8.36 -69.68
C ALA A 245 15.59 8.23 -71.13
N ARG A 246 14.35 7.78 -71.33
CA ARG A 246 13.70 7.71 -72.65
C ARG A 246 13.47 9.10 -73.25
N ALA A 247 12.93 10.04 -72.47
CA ALA A 247 12.72 11.41 -72.91
C ALA A 247 14.05 12.08 -73.34
N GLU A 248 15.13 11.86 -72.58
CA GLU A 248 16.45 12.42 -72.88
C GLU A 248 17.14 11.72 -74.06
N ALA A 249 16.86 10.43 -74.30
CA ALA A 249 17.31 9.74 -75.52
C ALA A 249 16.66 10.38 -76.77
N THR A 250 15.33 10.54 -76.76
CA THR A 250 14.59 11.19 -77.86
C THR A 250 15.06 12.62 -78.10
N ARG A 251 15.28 13.40 -77.03
CA ARG A 251 15.82 14.76 -77.12
C ARG A 251 17.20 14.80 -77.77
N ARG A 252 18.09 13.87 -77.38
CA ARG A 252 19.44 13.77 -77.93
C ARG A 252 19.45 13.35 -79.39
N ASP A 253 18.53 12.48 -79.81
CA ASP A 253 18.43 12.12 -81.22
C ASP A 253 17.89 13.28 -82.08
N LEU A 254 16.82 13.97 -81.64
CA LEU A 254 16.30 15.15 -82.34
C LEU A 254 17.34 16.27 -82.46
N ALA A 255 18.16 16.45 -81.42
CA ALA A 255 19.27 17.41 -81.45
C ALA A 255 20.37 17.01 -82.46
N ARG A 256 20.62 15.71 -82.64
CA ARG A 256 21.52 15.22 -83.69
C ARG A 256 20.94 15.45 -85.08
N ASP A 257 19.66 15.13 -85.29
CA ASP A 257 18.99 15.37 -86.58
C ASP A 257 19.01 16.86 -86.95
N LEU A 258 18.81 17.77 -85.99
CA LEU A 258 18.93 19.21 -86.21
C LEU A 258 20.35 19.64 -86.59
N GLN A 259 21.38 19.01 -86.03
CA GLN A 259 22.79 19.31 -86.35
C GLN A 259 23.16 18.78 -87.74
N ASP A 260 22.73 17.57 -88.07
CA ASP A 260 23.09 16.88 -89.31
C ASP A 260 22.34 17.45 -90.52
N TYR A 261 21.06 17.80 -90.37
CA TYR A 261 20.19 18.23 -91.48
C TYR A 261 19.83 19.72 -91.43
N GLY A 262 20.18 20.45 -90.36
CA GLY A 262 19.85 21.87 -90.17
C GLY A 262 18.38 22.16 -89.88
N GLN A 263 17.50 21.15 -90.00
CA GLN A 263 16.07 21.22 -89.72
C GLN A 263 15.55 19.82 -89.32
N TYR A 264 14.45 19.77 -88.57
CA TYR A 264 13.70 18.53 -88.28
C TYR A 264 12.22 18.74 -88.58
N ASP A 265 11.50 17.66 -88.88
CA ASP A 265 10.06 17.71 -89.16
C ASP A 265 9.28 18.01 -87.88
N GLY A 266 8.48 19.08 -87.92
CA GLY A 266 7.63 19.49 -86.81
C GLY A 266 6.50 18.50 -86.50
N ASP A 267 6.09 17.68 -87.48
CA ASP A 267 5.06 16.65 -87.34
C ASP A 267 5.65 15.26 -87.00
N ASP A 268 6.94 15.18 -86.64
CA ASP A 268 7.55 13.92 -86.19
C ASP A 268 6.93 13.43 -84.87
N ARG A 269 6.37 12.21 -84.91
CA ARG A 269 5.75 11.51 -83.77
C ARG A 269 6.68 11.38 -82.55
N ARG A 270 8.00 11.45 -82.76
CA ARG A 270 9.01 11.39 -81.70
C ARG A 270 8.93 12.59 -80.76
N ILE A 271 8.61 13.78 -81.27
CA ILE A 271 8.45 15.00 -80.46
C ILE A 271 7.32 14.81 -79.46
N ASP A 272 6.17 14.34 -79.96
CA ASP A 272 5.00 14.05 -79.12
C ASP A 272 5.26 12.93 -78.11
N ALA A 273 5.97 11.87 -78.52
CA ALA A 273 6.34 10.78 -77.62
C ALA A 273 7.27 11.26 -76.50
N GLY A 274 8.32 12.01 -76.83
CA GLY A 274 9.25 12.58 -75.86
C GLY A 274 8.57 13.57 -74.90
N ARG A 275 7.63 14.39 -75.41
CA ARG A 275 6.84 15.31 -74.58
C ARG A 275 5.94 14.56 -73.60
N ARG A 276 5.27 13.48 -74.05
CA ARG A 276 4.47 12.62 -73.16
C ARG A 276 5.35 11.95 -72.09
N ASP A 277 6.50 11.40 -72.47
CA ASP A 277 7.43 10.75 -71.54
C ASP A 277 7.95 11.74 -70.47
N ALA A 278 8.27 12.98 -70.86
CA ALA A 278 8.70 14.02 -69.92
C ALA A 278 7.59 14.43 -68.92
N VAL A 279 6.34 14.56 -69.39
CA VAL A 279 5.19 14.85 -68.52
C VAL A 279 4.94 13.70 -67.54
N VAL A 280 5.00 12.45 -68.01
CA VAL A 280 4.85 11.25 -67.16
C VAL A 280 5.97 11.18 -66.12
N ALA A 281 7.23 11.43 -66.51
CA ALA A 281 8.35 11.46 -65.59
C ALA A 281 8.16 12.51 -64.49
N GLY A 282 7.76 13.74 -64.85
CA GLY A 282 7.48 14.81 -63.90
C GLY A 282 6.38 14.43 -62.89
N ALA A 283 5.29 13.83 -63.37
CA ALA A 283 4.23 13.32 -62.50
C ALA A 283 4.73 12.22 -61.54
N MET A 284 5.57 11.29 -62.02
CA MET A 284 6.13 10.21 -61.21
C MET A 284 7.13 10.70 -60.16
N TYR A 285 7.92 11.74 -60.45
CA TYR A 285 8.75 12.37 -59.41
C TYR A 285 7.89 13.04 -58.34
N GLY A 286 6.79 13.70 -58.72
CA GLY A 286 5.83 14.27 -57.79
C GLY A 286 5.21 13.21 -56.86
N THR A 287 4.73 12.10 -57.42
CA THR A 287 4.17 10.99 -56.61
C THR A 287 5.23 10.36 -55.72
N THR A 288 6.44 10.15 -56.22
CA THR A 288 7.57 9.64 -55.44
C THR A 288 7.90 10.55 -54.26
N ALA A 289 7.88 11.87 -54.44
CA ALA A 289 8.13 12.82 -53.36
C ALA A 289 7.05 12.71 -52.25
N VAL A 290 5.77 12.59 -52.63
CA VAL A 290 4.66 12.41 -51.67
C VAL A 290 4.78 11.08 -50.93
N ILE A 291 5.04 9.98 -51.64
CA ILE A 291 5.22 8.66 -51.01
C ILE A 291 6.47 8.65 -50.12
N GLY A 292 7.55 9.30 -50.53
CA GLY A 292 8.76 9.46 -49.74
C GLY A 292 8.50 10.23 -48.44
N ALA A 293 7.76 11.33 -48.51
CA ALA A 293 7.33 12.09 -47.33
C ALA A 293 6.46 11.24 -46.39
N LEU A 294 5.54 10.45 -46.94
CA LEU A 294 4.69 9.53 -46.17
C LEU A 294 5.50 8.39 -45.53
N THR A 295 6.50 7.86 -46.25
CA THR A 295 7.43 6.84 -45.74
C THR A 295 8.22 7.39 -44.56
N LEU A 296 8.76 8.60 -44.69
CA LEU A 296 9.46 9.30 -43.62
C LEU A 296 8.54 9.54 -42.42
N PHE A 297 7.30 9.98 -42.66
CA PHE A 297 6.31 10.14 -41.61
C PHE A 297 6.06 8.85 -40.84
N TYR A 298 5.90 7.71 -41.51
CA TYR A 298 5.72 6.41 -40.84
C TYR A 298 6.99 5.90 -40.14
N LEU A 299 8.18 6.27 -40.61
CA LEU A 299 9.44 5.93 -39.93
C LEU A 299 9.64 6.73 -38.64
N LEU A 300 9.30 8.02 -38.67
CA LEU A 300 9.50 8.93 -37.53
C LEU A 300 8.39 8.80 -36.48
N ARG A 301 7.17 8.47 -36.90
CA ARG A 301 6.04 8.34 -35.98
C ARG A 301 6.11 7.01 -35.22
N GLN A 302 6.56 7.06 -33.97
CA GLN A 302 6.37 5.96 -33.03
C GLN A 302 4.87 5.80 -32.77
N THR A 303 4.22 4.84 -33.43
CA THR A 303 2.80 4.58 -33.20
C THR A 303 2.60 3.74 -31.92
N GLY A 304 1.54 4.07 -31.19
CA GLY A 304 1.05 3.32 -30.02
C GLY A 304 1.40 3.96 -28.67
N VAL A 305 0.58 3.64 -27.68
CA VAL A 305 0.77 4.01 -26.27
C VAL A 305 2.11 3.41 -25.77
N ALA A 306 2.73 4.05 -24.78
CA ALA A 306 3.91 3.49 -24.12
C ALA A 306 3.50 2.41 -23.12
N SER A 307 4.33 1.38 -22.97
CA SER A 307 4.23 0.45 -21.83
C SER A 307 4.31 1.25 -20.53
N LYS A 308 3.55 0.85 -19.52
CA LYS A 308 3.46 1.51 -18.22
C LYS A 308 3.55 0.50 -17.10
N ALA A 309 4.10 0.93 -15.97
CA ALA A 309 4.02 0.20 -14.72
C ALA A 309 3.54 1.16 -13.63
N GLU A 310 2.48 0.77 -12.94
CA GLU A 310 1.98 1.49 -11.78
C GLU A 310 2.68 0.97 -10.53
N LYS A 311 3.22 1.88 -9.72
CA LYS A 311 4.04 1.55 -8.56
C LYS A 311 3.28 1.84 -7.27
N HIS A 312 3.01 0.78 -6.52
CA HIS A 312 2.47 0.85 -5.18
C HIS A 312 3.59 0.52 -4.18
N ARG A 313 3.91 1.42 -3.27
CA ARG A 313 4.91 1.20 -2.20
C ARG A 313 4.22 1.18 -0.85
N ARG A 314 4.53 0.19 -0.03
CA ARG A 314 4.10 0.07 1.36
C ARG A 314 5.33 -0.15 2.24
N SER A 315 5.49 0.63 3.31
CA SER A 315 6.46 0.32 4.36
C SER A 315 5.90 -0.85 5.18
N LEU A 316 6.69 -1.90 5.39
CA LEU A 316 6.28 -3.02 6.25
C LEU A 316 6.62 -2.75 7.71
N ALA A 317 7.71 -2.01 7.97
CA ALA A 317 8.00 -1.51 9.31
C ALA A 317 7.07 -0.33 9.65
N GLY A 318 6.30 -0.46 10.74
CA GLY A 318 5.37 0.54 11.26
C GLY A 318 6.00 1.62 12.16
N GLY A 319 7.31 1.81 12.11
CA GLY A 319 8.02 2.79 12.93
C GLY A 319 8.16 4.16 12.24
N PRO A 320 8.30 5.26 13.01
CA PRO A 320 8.57 6.58 12.47
C PRO A 320 9.89 6.57 11.68
N ARG A 321 9.81 6.84 10.37
CA ARG A 321 10.99 6.89 9.51
C ARG A 321 11.33 8.33 9.16
N TRP A 322 12.58 8.70 9.47
CA TRP A 322 13.17 9.95 9.05
C TRP A 322 13.45 9.89 7.54
N GLN A 323 12.64 10.60 6.74
CA GLN A 323 12.97 10.84 5.33
C GLN A 323 13.70 12.18 5.23
N LEU A 324 15.00 12.11 4.95
CA LEU A 324 15.80 13.27 4.57
C LEU A 324 15.67 13.45 3.06
N ALA A 325 14.93 14.47 2.63
CA ALA A 325 14.88 14.86 1.23
C ALA A 325 15.85 16.04 1.00
N PRO A 326 16.63 16.03 -0.10
CA PRO A 326 17.38 17.21 -0.50
C PRO A 326 16.41 18.31 -0.91
N ALA A 327 16.45 19.45 -0.21
CA ALA A 327 15.70 20.63 -0.58
C ALA A 327 16.62 21.58 -1.35
N ILE A 328 16.30 21.76 -2.64
CA ILE A 328 16.97 22.73 -3.51
C ILE A 328 16.06 23.96 -3.57
N GLY A 329 16.38 24.96 -2.74
CA GLY A 329 15.72 26.28 -2.71
C GLY A 329 16.69 27.37 -3.17
N GLY A 330 16.16 28.50 -3.63
CA GLY A 330 16.90 29.58 -4.32
C GLY A 330 18.08 30.16 -3.52
N GLY A 331 19.23 29.48 -3.57
CA GLY A 331 20.49 29.88 -2.95
C GLY A 331 20.95 29.01 -1.76
N HIS A 332 20.28 27.91 -1.41
CA HIS A 332 20.66 27.05 -0.29
C HIS A 332 20.50 25.56 -0.61
N TYR A 333 21.55 24.79 -0.30
CA TYR A 333 21.52 23.33 -0.26
C TYR A 333 21.21 22.92 1.18
N GLY A 334 20.02 22.35 1.41
CA GLY A 334 19.61 21.88 2.73
C GLY A 334 19.03 20.47 2.68
N LEU A 335 19.09 19.75 3.79
CA LEU A 335 18.30 18.54 4.00
C LEU A 335 17.02 18.93 4.74
N THR A 336 15.86 18.69 4.15
CA THR A 336 14.58 18.76 4.87
C THR A 336 14.26 17.37 5.39
N GLY A 337 14.22 17.21 6.71
CA GLY A 337 13.76 16.00 7.37
C GLY A 337 12.25 16.06 7.62
N GLY A 338 11.52 15.05 7.14
CA GLY A 338 10.12 14.82 7.47
C GLY A 338 9.97 13.52 8.25
N LEU A 339 9.19 13.53 9.32
CA LEU A 339 8.76 12.32 10.02
C LEU A 339 7.49 11.80 9.32
N ARG A 340 7.54 10.60 8.76
CA ARG A 340 6.33 9.88 8.31
C ARG A 340 5.97 8.84 9.36
N PHE A 341 4.73 8.90 9.82
CA PHE A 341 4.07 7.91 10.67
C PHE A 341 3.36 6.89 9.78
#